data_AF-A0A4U6P0D2-F1
#
_entry.id   AF-A0A4U6P0D2-F1
#
_cell.length_a   1.000
_cell.length_b   1.000
_cell.length_c   1.000
_cell.angle_alpha   90.00
_cell.angle_beta   90.00
_cell.angle_gamma   90.00
#
_symmetry.space_group_name_H-M   'P 1'
#
loop_
_entity.id
_entity.type
_entity.pdbx_description
1 polymer ?
#
loop_
_entity_poly.entity_id
_entity_poly.type
_entity_poly.pdbx_seq_one_letter_code
_entity_poly.pdbx_strand_id
1 'polypeptide(L)'
;MAVAGVSEPNRQPGWDKQAINRIASDLYGGLGSMFEAHGWATDGRVISQIAPTKVVQTYGSVEAFVRAHQDGREWNAMLDPLAAIRADPPQVFLKSFHGFDPETWGFLGYTEASSREKFVRESKPGALLVVCATSKAPNSKERLRVLGMQQQSHIYGTKWDFLAPERQAAERSDPARVDAWANALKALRAWRIPEEDRPFVRDIFPDTHKGGANGTAIGSYGLRLTSEEALRILDLPLYEVSVFGGAPVEALIPGPAQKILSPSRPGPVSQSGYMVREAEGPKHLYILRLHGDADKFLGYEASGHSIVKVGFSVSPQTRCDAHNGALPACAFEWKIEKSTYVEQRSPFPSSRHALAGEGEMKKLLANEGKSLGGEFFLAETKSVDRAWKAAIVAAENWKS
;
A
#
# COMPACT_ATOMS: atom_id res chain seq x y z
N MET A 1 13.34 48.12 13.40
CA MET A 1 11.93 48.02 12.99
C MET A 1 11.35 46.77 13.63
N ALA A 2 10.45 46.94 14.60
CA ALA A 2 9.75 45.84 15.26
C ALA A 2 8.71 45.25 14.30
N VAL A 3 8.67 43.92 14.20
CA VAL A 3 7.66 43.19 13.43
C VAL A 3 6.35 43.24 14.21
N ALA A 4 5.29 43.74 13.57
CA ALA A 4 3.97 43.85 14.15
C ALA A 4 3.44 42.46 14.58
N GLY A 5 3.01 42.36 15.84
CA GLY A 5 2.38 41.17 16.39
C GLY A 5 1.04 40.90 15.69
N VAL A 6 0.86 39.66 15.24
CA VAL A 6 -0.45 39.15 14.81
C VAL A 6 -1.34 39.10 16.05
N SER A 7 -2.39 39.93 16.10
CA SER A 7 -3.35 39.96 17.20
C SER A 7 -4.06 38.61 17.33
N GLU A 8 -4.12 38.04 18.54
CA GLU A 8 -4.97 36.89 18.84
C GLU A 8 -6.44 37.23 18.51
N PRO A 9 -7.17 36.34 17.81
CA PRO A 9 -8.59 36.57 17.53
C PRO A 9 -9.36 36.60 18.85
N ASN A 10 -10.09 37.69 19.08
CA ASN A 10 -10.87 37.97 20.28
C ASN A 10 -11.89 36.84 20.57
N ARG A 11 -11.57 35.93 21.50
CA ARG A 11 -12.40 34.77 21.86
C ARG A 11 -13.56 35.18 22.77
N GLN A 12 -14.69 35.51 22.16
CA GLN A 12 -15.93 35.73 22.92
C GLN A 12 -16.52 34.41 23.45
N PRO A 13 -17.28 34.43 24.55
CA PRO A 13 -17.98 33.26 25.06
C PRO A 13 -18.83 32.59 23.96
N GLY A 14 -18.64 31.28 23.77
CA GLY A 14 -19.32 30.51 22.73
C GLY A 14 -18.58 30.39 21.39
N TRP A 15 -17.41 31.03 21.25
CA TRP A 15 -16.59 30.95 20.04
C TRP A 15 -16.25 29.51 19.65
N ASP A 16 -15.87 28.65 20.60
CA ASP A 16 -15.49 27.25 20.31
C ASP A 16 -16.60 26.48 19.60
N LYS A 17 -17.82 26.54 20.14
CA LYS A 17 -18.99 25.85 19.56
C LYS A 17 -19.37 26.44 18.22
N GLN A 18 -19.28 27.76 18.06
CA GLN A 18 -19.54 28.43 16.79
C GLN A 18 -18.49 28.07 15.74
N ALA A 19 -17.22 28.00 16.12
CA ALA A 19 -16.13 27.65 15.21
C ALA A 19 -16.24 26.18 14.75
N ILE A 20 -16.54 25.27 15.68
CA ILE A 20 -16.79 23.85 15.35
C ILE A 20 -18.00 23.69 14.43
N ASN A 21 -19.14 24.32 14.77
CA ASN A 21 -20.34 24.20 13.95
C ASN A 21 -20.16 24.84 12.56
N ARG A 22 -19.45 25.96 12.50
CA ARG A 22 -19.12 26.62 11.23
C ARG A 22 -18.24 25.71 10.38
N ILE A 23 -17.15 25.19 10.91
CA ILE A 23 -16.28 24.25 10.18
C ILE A 23 -17.05 22.98 9.76
N ALA A 24 -17.87 22.41 10.65
CA ALA A 24 -18.69 21.25 10.34
C ALA A 24 -19.69 21.52 9.22
N SER A 25 -20.37 22.68 9.25
CA SER A 25 -21.30 23.10 8.22
C SER A 25 -20.59 23.37 6.90
N ASP A 26 -19.57 24.23 6.94
CA ASP A 26 -18.90 24.77 5.76
C ASP A 26 -18.06 23.70 5.03
N LEU A 27 -17.46 22.75 5.77
CA LEU A 27 -16.52 21.78 5.20
C LEU A 27 -17.03 20.33 5.16
N TYR A 28 -18.03 19.99 5.97
CA TYR A 28 -18.52 18.60 6.09
C TYR A 28 -20.01 18.45 5.79
N GLY A 29 -20.75 19.54 5.54
CA GLY A 29 -22.21 19.48 5.38
C GLY A 29 -22.96 19.23 6.69
N GLY A 30 -22.28 19.33 7.83
CA GLY A 30 -22.85 19.20 9.16
C GLY A 30 -22.01 18.35 10.11
N LEU A 31 -22.41 18.36 11.39
CA LEU A 31 -21.70 17.64 12.45
C LEU A 31 -21.69 16.11 12.29
N GLY A 32 -22.75 15.53 11.72
CA GLY A 32 -22.85 14.07 11.52
C GLY A 32 -21.77 13.56 10.57
N SER A 33 -21.67 14.18 9.39
CA SER A 33 -20.65 13.86 8.39
C SER A 33 -19.24 14.17 8.86
N MET A 34 -19.05 15.22 9.68
CA MET A 34 -17.76 15.48 10.33
C MET A 34 -17.38 14.33 11.28
N PHE A 35 -18.31 13.81 12.07
CA PHE A 35 -18.06 12.67 12.97
C PHE A 35 -17.70 11.40 12.22
N GLU A 36 -18.41 11.10 11.14
CA GLU A 36 -18.12 9.96 10.26
C GLU A 36 -16.72 10.08 9.64
N ALA A 37 -16.39 11.24 9.08
CA ALA A 37 -15.08 11.50 8.47
C ALA A 37 -13.91 11.34 9.44
N HIS A 38 -14.14 11.58 10.73
CA HIS A 38 -13.12 11.44 11.77
C HIS A 38 -13.20 10.08 12.51
N GLY A 39 -14.15 9.21 12.14
CA GLY A 39 -14.37 7.93 12.83
C GLY A 39 -14.78 8.10 14.29
N TRP A 40 -15.39 9.23 14.66
CA TRP A 40 -15.78 9.51 16.04
C TRP A 40 -17.09 8.82 16.39
N ALA A 41 -17.05 7.96 17.40
CA ALA A 41 -18.25 7.36 17.98
C ALA A 41 -19.09 8.42 18.72
N THR A 42 -20.42 8.30 18.61
CA THR A 42 -21.36 9.18 19.31
C THR A 42 -21.69 8.68 20.72
N ASP A 43 -21.44 7.41 21.01
CA ASP A 43 -21.66 6.77 22.32
C ASP A 43 -23.09 6.99 22.85
N GLY A 44 -24.07 7.07 21.95
CA GLY A 44 -25.49 7.36 22.27
C GLY A 44 -25.76 8.81 22.70
N ARG A 45 -24.78 9.70 22.63
CA ARG A 45 -24.87 11.11 23.02
C ARG A 45 -25.16 11.99 21.80
N VAL A 46 -25.78 13.14 22.05
CA VAL A 46 -26.11 14.12 21.00
C VAL A 46 -24.82 14.73 20.45
N ILE A 47 -24.59 14.62 19.14
CA ILE A 47 -23.36 15.02 18.45
C ILE A 47 -22.95 16.47 18.80
N SER A 48 -23.91 17.40 18.82
CA SER A 48 -23.64 18.81 19.13
C SER A 48 -23.15 19.08 20.56
N GLN A 49 -23.34 18.14 21.49
CA GLN A 49 -22.85 18.24 22.87
C GLN A 49 -21.44 17.66 23.02
N ILE A 50 -21.13 16.63 22.24
CA ILE A 50 -19.85 15.91 22.33
C ILE A 50 -18.80 16.39 21.31
N ALA A 51 -19.19 17.15 20.28
CA ALA A 51 -18.27 17.65 19.26
C ALA A 51 -17.07 18.43 19.85
N PRO A 52 -17.23 19.36 20.80
CA PRO A 52 -16.08 20.03 21.42
C PRO A 52 -15.14 19.06 22.14
N THR A 53 -15.69 18.06 22.83
CA THR A 53 -14.89 17.04 23.51
C THR A 53 -14.09 16.19 22.52
N LYS A 54 -14.72 15.70 21.44
CA LYS A 54 -14.02 14.89 20.42
C LYS A 54 -12.97 15.72 19.67
N VAL A 55 -13.27 16.99 19.41
CA VAL A 55 -12.33 17.96 18.83
C VAL A 55 -11.11 18.16 19.74
N VAL A 56 -11.30 18.43 21.03
CA VAL A 56 -10.19 18.59 21.98
C VAL A 56 -9.42 17.29 22.17
N GLN A 57 -10.09 16.14 22.22
CA GLN A 57 -9.42 14.84 22.30
C GLN A 57 -8.54 14.55 21.08
N THR A 58 -8.98 14.95 19.88
CA THR A 58 -8.27 14.65 18.62
C THR A 58 -7.19 15.69 18.29
N TYR A 59 -7.47 16.97 18.55
CA TYR A 59 -6.62 18.09 18.13
C TYR A 59 -5.91 18.79 19.30
N GLY A 60 -6.15 18.38 20.54
CA GLY A 60 -5.61 19.01 21.75
C GLY A 60 -6.27 20.33 22.13
N SER A 61 -6.86 21.07 21.18
CA SER A 61 -7.65 22.28 21.43
C SER A 61 -8.57 22.62 20.25
N VAL A 62 -9.60 23.43 20.50
CA VAL A 62 -10.46 23.97 19.45
C VAL A 62 -9.69 24.94 18.55
N GLU A 63 -8.68 25.63 19.06
CA GLU A 63 -7.81 26.47 18.23
C GLU A 63 -6.98 25.66 17.26
N ALA A 64 -6.38 24.56 17.71
CA ALA A 64 -5.63 23.66 16.83
C ALA A 64 -6.54 23.05 15.76
N PHE A 65 -7.78 22.73 16.13
CA PHE A 65 -8.82 22.34 15.17
C PHE A 65 -9.13 23.47 14.19
N VAL A 66 -9.41 24.69 14.64
CA VAL A 66 -9.68 25.83 13.73
C VAL A 66 -8.49 26.11 12.82
N ARG A 67 -7.27 26.09 13.36
CA ARG A 67 -6.02 26.29 12.61
C ARG A 67 -5.80 25.18 11.58
N ALA A 68 -6.16 23.94 11.90
CA ALA A 68 -6.15 22.84 10.93
C ALA A 68 -7.10 23.08 9.74
N HIS A 69 -8.06 24.00 9.88
CA HIS A 69 -9.10 24.31 8.89
C HIS A 69 -9.08 25.78 8.38
N GLN A 70 -8.09 26.61 8.75
CA GLN A 70 -8.07 28.07 8.47
C GLN A 70 -7.66 28.47 7.04
N ASP A 71 -6.94 27.63 6.30
CA ASP A 71 -6.36 27.98 4.99
C ASP A 71 -7.24 27.64 3.78
N GLY A 72 -8.54 27.35 3.99
CA GLY A 72 -9.52 27.35 2.90
C GLY A 72 -9.22 26.42 1.72
N ARG A 73 -8.46 25.34 1.91
CA ARG A 73 -8.56 24.19 1.01
C ARG A 73 -9.71 23.34 1.50
N GLU A 74 -10.74 23.18 0.69
CA GLU A 74 -11.59 22.00 0.79
C GLU A 74 -10.67 20.78 0.93
N TRP A 75 -10.92 19.94 1.95
CA TRP A 75 -10.16 18.72 2.30
C TRP A 75 -8.80 18.91 3.02
N ASN A 76 -8.83 19.22 4.33
CA ASN A 76 -7.70 18.88 5.21
C ASN A 76 -8.10 18.00 6.40
N ALA A 77 -8.96 17.01 6.12
CA ALA A 77 -8.88 15.70 6.77
C ALA A 77 -7.98 14.85 5.89
N MET A 78 -6.73 14.60 6.30
CA MET A 78 -5.67 13.90 5.55
C MET A 78 -5.20 14.63 4.27
N LEU A 79 -3.91 14.99 4.22
CA LEU A 79 -3.29 15.50 2.99
C LEU A 79 -3.50 14.53 1.81
N ASP A 80 -4.05 15.05 0.71
CA ASP A 80 -4.02 14.36 -0.58
C ASP A 80 -2.58 13.94 -0.92
N PRO A 81 -2.32 12.69 -1.35
CA PRO A 81 -0.96 12.23 -1.60
C PRO A 81 -0.19 13.06 -2.64
N LEU A 82 -0.85 13.54 -3.71
CA LEU A 82 -0.19 14.40 -4.70
C LEU A 82 0.11 15.78 -4.12
N ALA A 83 -0.78 16.32 -3.30
CA ALA A 83 -0.53 17.55 -2.56
C ALA A 83 0.61 17.40 -1.54
N ALA A 84 0.74 16.26 -0.88
CA ALA A 84 1.84 15.97 0.04
C ALA A 84 3.19 15.96 -0.69
N ILE A 85 3.24 15.34 -1.88
CA ILE A 85 4.44 15.30 -2.74
C ILE A 85 4.83 16.70 -3.24
N ARG A 86 3.84 17.49 -3.68
CA ARG A 86 4.07 18.80 -4.32
C ARG A 86 4.15 19.97 -3.32
N ALA A 87 3.95 19.72 -2.04
CA ALA A 87 4.05 20.75 -1.01
C ALA A 87 5.49 21.28 -0.90
N ASP A 88 5.62 22.53 -0.43
CA ASP A 88 6.91 23.13 -0.09
C ASP A 88 6.87 23.64 1.37
N PRO A 89 7.63 23.04 2.30
CA PRO A 89 8.41 21.82 2.11
C PRO A 89 7.52 20.58 1.94
N PRO A 90 7.98 19.53 1.23
CA PRO A 90 7.18 18.34 0.94
C PRO A 90 6.79 17.62 2.24
N GLN A 91 5.59 17.05 2.25
CA GLN A 91 5.09 16.26 3.37
C GLN A 91 5.35 14.78 3.12
N VAL A 92 6.60 14.49 2.73
CA VAL A 92 7.07 13.15 2.38
C VAL A 92 8.34 12.84 3.15
N PHE A 93 8.37 11.68 3.79
CA PHE A 93 9.44 11.27 4.69
C PHE A 93 9.96 9.89 4.31
N LEU A 94 11.27 9.70 4.33
CA LEU A 94 11.93 8.42 4.15
C LEU A 94 12.17 7.75 5.51
N LYS A 95 11.75 6.50 5.64
CA LYS A 95 12.01 5.67 6.83
C LYS A 95 12.39 4.24 6.45
N SER A 96 13.29 3.63 7.21
CA SER A 96 13.80 2.30 6.93
C SER A 96 13.19 1.23 7.82
N PHE A 97 12.63 0.16 7.23
CA PHE A 97 12.03 -0.98 7.91
C PHE A 97 12.74 -2.30 7.58
N HIS A 98 12.50 -3.34 8.39
CA HIS A 98 12.98 -4.70 8.08
C HIS A 98 12.13 -5.40 7.01
N GLY A 99 10.92 -4.92 6.74
CA GLY A 99 10.03 -5.40 5.68
C GLY A 99 8.85 -4.44 5.51
N PHE A 100 7.98 -4.70 4.54
CA PHE A 100 6.82 -3.86 4.27
C PHE A 100 5.57 -4.69 4.00
N ASP A 101 4.80 -4.94 5.05
CA ASP A 101 3.60 -5.78 5.03
C ASP A 101 2.39 -5.05 5.67
N PRO A 102 1.85 -4.00 5.04
CA PRO A 102 0.78 -3.17 5.61
C PRO A 102 -0.52 -3.92 5.91
N GLU A 103 -0.78 -5.05 5.26
CA GLU A 103 -1.94 -5.92 5.45
C GLU A 103 -2.00 -6.54 6.84
N THR A 104 -0.83 -6.77 7.45
CA THR A 104 -0.73 -7.27 8.83
C THR A 104 -0.08 -6.26 9.79
N TRP A 105 0.57 -5.22 9.25
CA TRP A 105 1.30 -4.18 9.98
C TRP A 105 0.71 -2.78 9.69
N GLY A 106 -0.46 -2.50 10.27
CA GLY A 106 -1.28 -1.31 9.98
C GLY A 106 -0.79 0.01 10.61
N PHE A 107 0.50 0.14 10.93
CA PHE A 107 1.03 1.30 11.64
C PHE A 107 2.47 1.66 11.30
N LEU A 108 2.82 2.90 11.63
CA LEU A 108 4.18 3.39 11.73
C LEU A 108 4.65 3.34 13.19
N GLY A 109 5.61 2.45 13.47
CA GLY A 109 6.11 2.19 14.82
C GLY A 109 7.41 2.90 15.18
N TYR A 110 7.56 3.25 16.45
CA TYR A 110 8.74 3.87 17.06
C TYR A 110 9.06 3.20 18.37
N THR A 111 10.34 2.91 18.61
CA THR A 111 10.79 2.42 19.92
C THR A 111 10.62 3.53 20.96
N GLU A 112 11.15 4.72 20.68
CA GLU A 112 11.06 5.88 21.57
C GLU A 112 9.86 6.76 21.23
N ALA A 113 9.07 7.14 22.26
CA ALA A 113 7.94 8.04 22.10
C ALA A 113 8.36 9.43 21.55
N SER A 114 9.54 9.92 21.96
CA SER A 114 10.11 11.18 21.49
C SER A 114 10.38 11.18 19.97
N SER A 115 10.70 10.02 19.39
CA SER A 115 10.88 9.88 17.94
C SER A 115 9.55 9.99 17.19
N ARG A 116 8.47 9.41 17.74
CA ARG A 116 7.11 9.58 17.22
C ARG A 116 6.67 11.04 17.29
N GLU A 117 6.88 11.69 18.45
CA GLU A 117 6.52 13.10 18.66
C GLU A 117 7.29 14.04 17.74
N LYS A 118 8.55 13.74 17.45
CA LYS A 118 9.32 14.46 16.44
C LYS A 118 8.66 14.39 15.07
N PHE A 119 8.30 13.19 14.61
CA PHE A 119 7.62 13.03 13.32
C PHE A 119 6.29 13.79 13.29
N VAL A 120 5.46 13.68 14.33
CA VAL A 120 4.17 14.39 14.41
C VAL A 120 4.37 15.90 14.36
N ARG A 121 5.35 16.46 15.10
CA ARG A 121 5.66 17.90 15.09
C ARG A 121 6.16 18.39 13.73
N GLU A 122 6.86 17.53 13.00
CA GLU A 122 7.47 17.87 11.72
C GLU A 122 6.60 17.54 10.51
N SER A 123 5.48 16.86 10.68
CA SER A 123 4.59 16.45 9.59
C SER A 123 3.17 17.00 9.78
N LYS A 124 2.34 16.82 8.76
CA LYS A 124 0.89 17.06 8.84
C LYS A 124 0.17 15.71 8.73
N PRO A 125 -1.06 15.59 9.26
CA PRO A 125 -1.90 14.41 9.00
C PRO A 125 -2.02 14.13 7.51
N GLY A 126 -1.77 12.89 7.10
CA GLY A 126 -1.69 12.48 5.70
C GLY A 126 -0.34 12.66 5.02
N ALA A 127 0.70 13.01 5.77
CA ALA A 127 2.07 12.90 5.29
C ALA A 127 2.35 11.49 4.76
N LEU A 128 3.14 11.42 3.69
CA LEU A 128 3.55 10.18 3.08
C LEU A 128 4.86 9.70 3.71
N LEU A 129 4.92 8.42 4.02
CA LEU A 129 6.10 7.74 4.48
C LEU A 129 6.57 6.79 3.39
N VAL A 130 7.66 7.10 2.72
CA VAL A 130 8.36 6.19 1.82
C VAL A 130 9.13 5.18 2.65
N VAL A 131 8.87 3.90 2.41
CA VAL A 131 9.47 2.79 3.16
C VAL A 131 10.61 2.19 2.33
N CYS A 132 11.82 2.21 2.88
CA CYS A 132 12.96 1.47 2.32
C CYS A 132 13.36 0.31 3.24
N ALA A 133 13.92 -0.76 2.67
CA ALA A 133 14.40 -1.87 3.48
C ALA A 133 15.78 -1.55 4.07
N THR A 134 16.02 -1.92 5.33
CA THR A 134 17.36 -1.80 5.92
C THR A 134 18.38 -2.70 5.21
N SER A 135 19.68 -2.45 5.41
CA SER A 135 20.75 -3.36 4.97
C SER A 135 20.68 -4.74 5.62
N LYS A 136 19.90 -4.88 6.70
CA LYS A 136 19.66 -6.12 7.46
C LYS A 136 18.24 -6.64 7.27
N ALA A 137 17.54 -6.25 6.20
CA ALA A 137 16.23 -6.82 5.89
C ALA A 137 16.35 -8.36 5.73
N PRO A 138 15.40 -9.15 6.28
CA PRO A 138 15.41 -10.61 6.17
C PRO A 138 15.43 -11.06 4.70
N ASN A 139 14.62 -10.43 3.85
CA ASN A 139 14.68 -10.64 2.41
C ASN A 139 15.90 -9.93 1.82
N SER A 140 16.89 -10.71 1.38
CA SER A 140 18.13 -10.17 0.81
C SER A 140 17.93 -9.40 -0.48
N LYS A 141 16.89 -9.72 -1.27
CA LYS A 141 16.57 -9.02 -2.52
C LYS A 141 16.03 -7.61 -2.28
N GLU A 142 15.45 -7.36 -1.12
CA GLU A 142 14.83 -6.09 -0.73
C GLU A 142 15.80 -5.09 -0.10
N ARG A 143 16.95 -5.56 0.41
CA ARG A 143 17.90 -4.73 1.16
C ARG A 143 18.26 -3.46 0.40
N LEU A 144 18.12 -2.32 1.09
CA LEU A 144 18.39 -0.98 0.55
C LEU A 144 17.52 -0.60 -0.65
N ARG A 145 16.40 -1.27 -0.89
CA ARG A 145 15.42 -0.90 -1.92
C ARG A 145 14.24 -0.15 -1.33
N VAL A 146 13.59 0.66 -2.17
CA VAL A 146 12.30 1.28 -1.86
C VAL A 146 11.22 0.22 -2.06
N LEU A 147 10.42 -0.04 -1.03
CA LEU A 147 9.41 -1.10 -1.03
C LEU A 147 8.02 -0.57 -1.38
N GLY A 148 7.77 0.68 -1.06
CA GLY A 148 6.47 1.31 -1.21
C GLY A 148 6.35 2.56 -0.36
N MET A 149 5.11 2.97 -0.09
CA MET A 149 4.81 4.09 0.79
C MET A 149 3.54 3.85 1.61
N GLN A 150 3.41 4.56 2.72
CA GLN A 150 2.21 4.61 3.55
C GLN A 150 1.74 6.05 3.71
N GLN A 151 0.44 6.26 3.72
CA GLN A 151 -0.14 7.52 4.16
C GLN A 151 -0.40 7.44 5.66
N GLN A 152 0.23 8.35 6.42
CA GLN A 152 0.23 8.31 7.87
C GLN A 152 -0.83 9.24 8.47
N SER A 153 -1.58 8.70 9.43
CA SER A 153 -2.38 9.55 10.31
C SER A 153 -1.52 10.10 11.45
N HIS A 154 -2.11 10.98 12.25
CA HIS A 154 -1.58 11.36 13.56
C HIS A 154 -2.42 10.74 14.70
N ILE A 155 -3.09 9.62 14.45
CA ILE A 155 -3.83 8.89 15.49
C ILE A 155 -2.83 8.05 16.28
N TYR A 156 -2.71 8.36 17.57
CA TYR A 156 -1.79 7.69 18.49
C TYR A 156 -2.34 6.33 18.91
N GLY A 157 -1.43 5.38 19.11
CA GLY A 157 -1.71 4.11 19.76
C GLY A 157 -0.43 3.39 20.12
N THR A 158 -0.58 2.12 20.42
CA THR A 158 0.50 1.16 20.57
C THR A 158 0.56 0.26 19.36
N LYS A 159 1.68 -0.45 19.18
CA LYS A 159 1.77 -1.45 18.11
C LYS A 159 0.65 -2.49 18.18
N TRP A 160 0.19 -2.83 19.38
CA TRP A 160 -0.81 -3.89 19.59
C TRP A 160 -2.21 -3.48 19.11
N ASP A 161 -2.50 -2.18 19.05
CA ASP A 161 -3.78 -1.65 18.57
C ASP A 161 -3.91 -1.79 17.05
N PHE A 162 -2.79 -1.88 16.33
CA PHE A 162 -2.73 -1.81 14.87
C PHE A 162 -1.96 -2.98 14.23
N LEU A 163 -1.65 -4.02 15.02
CA LEU A 163 -1.00 -5.24 14.56
C LEU A 163 -2.05 -6.35 14.44
N ALA A 164 -2.06 -7.02 13.28
CA ALA A 164 -2.97 -8.13 12.99
C ALA A 164 -2.87 -9.25 14.05
N PRO A 165 -4.00 -9.81 14.52
CA PRO A 165 -4.02 -10.85 15.55
C PRO A 165 -3.08 -12.03 15.27
N GLU A 166 -3.00 -12.47 14.02
CA GLU A 166 -2.15 -13.58 13.56
C GLU A 166 -0.64 -13.31 13.73
N ARG A 167 -0.22 -12.04 13.80
CA ARG A 167 1.18 -11.65 14.05
C ARG A 167 1.50 -11.50 15.53
N GLN A 168 0.49 -11.23 16.37
CA GLN A 168 0.71 -10.86 17.77
C GLN A 168 1.39 -11.97 18.58
N ALA A 169 1.04 -13.23 18.36
CA ALA A 169 1.63 -14.35 19.11
C ALA A 169 3.14 -14.46 18.87
N ALA A 170 3.58 -14.40 17.61
CA ALA A 170 5.00 -14.44 17.26
C ALA A 170 5.75 -13.22 17.84
N GLU A 171 5.18 -12.02 17.71
CA GLU A 171 5.79 -10.78 18.22
C GLU A 171 5.88 -10.72 19.76
N ARG A 172 4.93 -11.31 20.48
CA ARG A 172 4.98 -11.41 21.96
C ARG A 172 6.01 -12.44 22.44
N SER A 173 6.25 -13.48 21.65
CA SER A 173 7.17 -14.56 22.01
C SER A 173 8.64 -14.21 21.81
N ASP A 174 8.94 -13.14 21.05
CA ASP A 174 10.31 -12.69 20.79
C ASP A 174 10.71 -11.53 21.72
N PRO A 175 11.63 -11.74 22.68
CA PRO A 175 12.06 -10.71 23.62
C PRO A 175 12.68 -9.47 22.96
N ALA A 176 13.27 -9.61 21.78
CA ALA A 176 13.86 -8.48 21.05
C ALA A 176 12.81 -7.61 20.36
N ARG A 177 11.62 -8.17 20.12
CA ARG A 177 10.55 -7.48 19.40
C ARG A 177 9.42 -7.03 20.30
N VAL A 178 9.14 -7.72 21.41
CA VAL A 178 7.98 -7.45 22.29
C VAL A 178 7.88 -5.99 22.75
N ASP A 179 9.00 -5.33 23.03
CA ASP A 179 9.02 -3.90 23.42
C ASP A 179 9.48 -2.98 22.28
N ALA A 180 10.00 -3.54 21.19
CA ALA A 180 10.40 -2.75 20.03
C ALA A 180 9.17 -2.17 19.32
N TRP A 181 9.33 -0.93 18.82
CA TRP A 181 8.32 -0.19 18.08
C TRP A 181 6.97 -0.03 18.79
N ALA A 182 6.96 -0.04 20.12
CA ALA A 182 5.74 -0.02 20.92
C ALA A 182 4.88 1.24 20.70
N ASN A 183 5.49 2.39 20.38
CA ASN A 183 4.78 3.65 20.14
C ASN A 183 4.36 3.76 18.67
N ALA A 184 3.06 3.79 18.39
CA ALA A 184 2.55 3.69 17.03
C ALA A 184 1.73 4.90 16.59
N LEU A 185 1.70 5.12 15.27
CA LEU A 185 0.73 5.95 14.56
C LEU A 185 -0.02 5.07 13.56
N LYS A 186 -1.34 5.21 13.48
CA LYS A 186 -2.17 4.41 12.55
C LYS A 186 -1.83 4.77 11.08
N ALA A 187 -1.56 3.77 10.24
CA ALA A 187 -1.47 3.94 8.80
C ALA A 187 -2.88 3.93 8.19
N LEU A 188 -3.15 4.77 7.19
CA LEU A 188 -4.48 4.84 6.56
C LEU A 188 -4.56 4.13 5.21
N ARG A 189 -3.56 4.35 4.37
CA ARG A 189 -3.43 3.76 3.03
C ARG A 189 -1.99 3.34 2.81
N ALA A 190 -1.77 2.38 1.92
CA ALA A 190 -0.45 1.92 1.58
C ALA A 190 -0.37 1.56 0.10
N TRP A 191 0.81 1.74 -0.48
CA TRP A 191 1.09 1.35 -1.86
C TRP A 191 2.41 0.62 -1.91
N ARG A 192 2.46 -0.47 -2.67
CA ARG A 192 3.70 -1.23 -2.91
C ARG A 192 4.24 -0.93 -4.29
N ILE A 193 5.55 -1.05 -4.41
CA ILE A 193 6.24 -1.16 -5.70
C ILE A 193 6.34 -2.65 -6.04
N PRO A 194 5.98 -3.08 -7.26
CA PRO A 194 6.21 -4.44 -7.75
C PRO A 194 7.63 -4.90 -7.45
N GLU A 195 7.82 -6.13 -6.99
CA GLU A 195 9.15 -6.63 -6.58
C GLU A 195 10.19 -6.44 -7.70
N GLU A 196 9.73 -6.59 -8.93
CA GLU A 196 10.48 -6.46 -10.17
C GLU A 196 11.04 -5.05 -10.38
N ASP A 197 10.32 -4.02 -9.91
CA ASP A 197 10.58 -2.62 -10.21
C ASP A 197 11.17 -1.83 -9.02
N ARG A 198 11.41 -2.48 -7.88
CA ARG A 198 11.89 -1.80 -6.66
C ARG A 198 13.28 -1.17 -6.87
N PRO A 199 13.44 0.15 -6.88
CA PRO A 199 14.74 0.78 -7.09
C PRO A 199 15.57 0.78 -5.80
N PHE A 200 16.89 0.98 -5.91
CA PHE A 200 17.71 1.23 -4.72
C PHE A 200 17.42 2.61 -4.16
N VAL A 201 17.37 2.71 -2.82
CA VAL A 201 17.06 3.95 -2.09
C VAL A 201 18.04 5.08 -2.44
N ARG A 202 19.32 4.75 -2.66
CA ARG A 202 20.36 5.73 -2.98
C ARG A 202 20.20 6.34 -4.38
N ASP A 203 19.55 5.63 -5.29
CA ASP A 203 19.40 6.07 -6.68
C ASP A 203 18.22 7.05 -6.80
N ILE A 204 17.16 6.82 -6.02
CA ILE A 204 15.98 7.69 -6.00
C ILE A 204 16.15 8.86 -5.01
N PHE A 205 16.70 8.61 -3.83
CA PHE A 205 16.80 9.58 -2.72
C PHE A 205 18.26 9.80 -2.27
N PRO A 206 19.16 10.26 -3.16
CA PRO A 206 20.59 10.40 -2.85
C PRO A 206 20.89 11.41 -1.74
N ASP A 207 20.13 12.51 -1.65
CA ASP A 207 20.39 13.64 -0.76
C ASP A 207 19.88 13.38 0.65
N THR A 208 18.72 12.73 0.76
CA THR A 208 18.20 12.31 2.07
C THR A 208 18.92 11.08 2.59
N HIS A 209 19.25 10.11 1.71
CA HIS A 209 19.97 8.90 2.14
C HIS A 209 21.45 9.15 2.45
N LYS A 210 22.10 10.10 1.76
CA LYS A 210 23.54 10.45 1.90
C LYS A 210 24.47 9.24 1.93
N GLY A 211 24.28 8.30 1.00
CA GLY A 211 25.10 7.08 0.94
C GLY A 211 25.04 6.21 2.21
N GLY A 212 23.98 6.36 3.02
CA GLY A 212 23.79 5.62 4.28
C GLY A 212 24.24 6.37 5.53
N ALA A 213 24.87 7.54 5.40
CA ALA A 213 25.30 8.35 6.54
C ALA A 213 24.11 8.76 7.45
N ASN A 214 22.91 8.88 6.88
CA ASN A 214 21.69 9.20 7.60
C ASN A 214 20.93 7.96 8.11
N GLY A 215 21.48 6.75 8.00
CA GLY A 215 20.78 5.50 8.28
C GLY A 215 20.12 5.43 9.67
N THR A 216 20.81 5.89 10.71
CA THR A 216 20.25 5.94 12.07
C THR A 216 19.05 6.89 12.17
N ALA A 217 19.16 8.09 11.61
CA ALA A 217 18.06 9.07 11.62
C ALA A 217 16.84 8.57 10.83
N ILE A 218 17.09 8.01 9.64
CA ILE A 218 16.08 7.39 8.78
C ILE A 218 15.39 6.24 9.51
N GLY A 219 16.12 5.40 10.24
CA GLY A 219 15.54 4.31 11.03
C GLY A 219 14.72 4.81 12.23
N SER A 220 15.29 5.68 13.05
CA SER A 220 14.70 6.09 14.32
C SER A 220 13.44 6.94 14.16
N TYR A 221 13.51 8.07 13.44
CA TYR A 221 12.40 9.02 13.33
C TYR A 221 11.95 9.31 11.89
N GLY A 222 12.76 8.95 10.89
CA GLY A 222 12.49 9.25 9.48
C GLY A 222 12.92 10.67 9.11
N LEU A 223 13.32 10.89 7.86
CA LEU A 223 13.78 12.19 7.37
C LEU A 223 12.90 12.69 6.25
N ARG A 224 12.57 13.99 6.26
CA ARG A 224 11.85 14.62 5.17
C ARG A 224 12.70 14.60 3.90
N LEU A 225 12.09 14.23 2.78
CA LEU A 225 12.72 14.30 1.47
C LEU A 225 12.90 15.76 1.02
N THR A 226 13.84 15.98 0.10
CA THR A 226 13.87 17.24 -0.65
C THR A 226 12.69 17.32 -1.62
N SER A 227 12.34 18.53 -2.09
CA SER A 227 11.25 18.70 -3.06
C SER A 227 11.53 17.95 -4.37
N GLU A 228 12.79 17.91 -4.82
CA GLU A 228 13.19 17.15 -6.01
C GLU A 228 13.05 15.64 -5.80
N GLU A 229 13.53 15.13 -4.67
CA GLU A 229 13.40 13.72 -4.31
C GLU A 229 11.92 13.29 -4.17
N ALA A 230 11.07 14.12 -3.56
CA ALA A 230 9.66 13.85 -3.44
C ALA A 230 8.98 13.72 -4.81
N LEU A 231 9.34 14.56 -5.78
CA LEU A 231 8.77 14.50 -7.13
C LEU A 231 9.11 13.20 -7.88
N ARG A 232 10.29 12.61 -7.65
CA ARG A 232 10.71 11.33 -8.27
C ARG A 232 9.81 10.16 -7.89
N ILE A 233 9.03 10.29 -6.82
CA ILE A 233 8.03 9.28 -6.42
C ILE A 233 6.95 9.13 -7.48
N LEU A 234 6.61 10.21 -8.20
CA LEU A 234 5.53 10.22 -9.20
C LEU A 234 5.76 9.25 -10.37
N ASP A 235 7.03 8.91 -10.61
CA ASP A 235 7.48 8.01 -11.68
C ASP A 235 7.54 6.55 -11.23
N LEU A 236 7.41 6.26 -9.92
CA LEU A 236 7.46 4.90 -9.41
C LEU A 236 6.20 4.12 -9.80
N PRO A 237 6.32 2.83 -10.20
CA PRO A 237 5.17 1.98 -10.40
C PRO A 237 4.61 1.56 -9.03
N LEU A 238 3.36 1.92 -8.76
CA LEU A 238 2.69 1.65 -7.50
C LEU A 238 1.38 0.90 -7.72
N TYR A 239 0.98 0.16 -6.70
CA TYR A 239 -0.37 -0.34 -6.56
C TYR A 239 -0.79 -0.28 -5.09
N GLU A 240 -2.03 0.13 -4.83
CA GLU A 240 -2.58 0.31 -3.48
C GLU A 240 -2.91 -1.00 -2.77
N VAL A 241 -2.30 -1.28 -1.62
CA VAL A 241 -2.59 -2.49 -0.85
C VAL A 241 -3.47 -2.17 0.36
N SER A 242 -4.23 -3.16 0.79
CA SER A 242 -5.00 -3.07 2.03
C SER A 242 -4.08 -2.79 3.22
N VAL A 243 -4.58 -2.02 4.18
CA VAL A 243 -3.92 -1.76 5.45
C VAL A 243 -4.72 -2.42 6.57
N PHE A 244 -4.05 -3.11 7.49
CA PHE A 244 -4.72 -3.69 8.66
C PHE A 244 -5.51 -2.60 9.42
N GLY A 245 -6.80 -2.85 9.67
CA GLY A 245 -7.68 -1.88 10.33
C GLY A 245 -8.09 -0.67 9.45
N GLY A 246 -7.87 -0.77 8.13
CA GLY A 246 -8.32 0.15 7.09
C GLY A 246 -9.44 -0.42 6.22
N ALA A 247 -9.90 0.36 5.24
CA ALA A 247 -10.88 -0.09 4.25
C ALA A 247 -10.24 -1.09 3.26
N PRO A 248 -10.97 -2.13 2.82
CA PRO A 248 -10.47 -3.06 1.80
C PRO A 248 -10.34 -2.34 0.45
N VAL A 249 -9.34 -2.75 -0.33
CA VAL A 249 -9.04 -2.21 -1.66
C VAL A 249 -9.43 -3.23 -2.74
N GLU A 250 -10.10 -2.81 -3.82
CA GLU A 250 -10.36 -3.67 -4.98
C GLU A 250 -9.09 -3.87 -5.83
N ALA A 251 -8.94 -5.07 -6.41
CA ALA A 251 -7.70 -5.62 -6.98
C ALA A 251 -6.96 -4.73 -8.00
N LEU A 252 -5.65 -5.01 -8.08
CA LEU A 252 -4.59 -4.01 -8.23
C LEU A 252 -3.86 -4.09 -9.56
N ILE A 253 -4.01 -3.05 -10.39
CA ILE A 253 -3.14 -2.86 -11.55
C ILE A 253 -2.04 -1.86 -11.18
N PRO A 254 -0.77 -2.29 -11.19
CA PRO A 254 0.35 -1.37 -11.06
C PRO A 254 0.32 -0.30 -12.14
N GLY A 255 0.61 0.94 -11.75
CA GLY A 255 0.74 2.06 -12.66
C GLY A 255 1.58 3.18 -12.07
N PRO A 256 1.90 4.23 -12.86
CA PRO A 256 2.64 5.37 -12.36
C PRO A 256 1.94 5.98 -11.15
N ALA A 257 2.71 6.29 -10.10
CA ALA A 257 2.20 6.87 -8.86
C ALA A 257 1.31 8.10 -9.11
N GLN A 258 1.64 8.94 -10.10
CA GLN A 258 0.80 10.08 -10.46
C GLN A 258 -0.67 9.70 -10.75
N LYS A 259 -0.91 8.56 -11.43
CA LYS A 259 -2.26 8.08 -11.74
C LYS A 259 -2.90 7.38 -10.54
N ILE A 260 -2.14 6.55 -9.84
CA ILE A 260 -2.64 5.73 -8.72
C ILE A 260 -2.97 6.59 -7.49
N LEU A 261 -2.20 7.65 -7.25
CA LEU A 261 -2.37 8.55 -6.12
C LEU A 261 -3.44 9.62 -6.36
N SER A 262 -3.95 9.75 -7.60
CA SER A 262 -5.05 10.68 -7.88
C SER A 262 -6.31 10.21 -7.13
N PRO A 263 -7.04 11.10 -6.44
CA PRO A 263 -8.26 10.72 -5.73
C PRO A 263 -9.23 10.05 -6.70
N SER A 264 -9.70 8.84 -6.36
CA SER A 264 -10.90 8.33 -7.01
C SER A 264 -12.03 9.31 -6.68
N ARG A 265 -12.73 9.81 -7.71
CA ARG A 265 -13.93 10.59 -7.47
C ARG A 265 -14.85 9.75 -6.56
N PRO A 266 -15.47 10.31 -5.51
CA PRO A 266 -16.57 9.66 -4.85
C PRO A 266 -17.71 9.59 -5.88
N GLY A 267 -17.72 8.50 -6.64
CA GLY A 267 -18.78 8.14 -7.56
C GLY A 267 -19.76 7.23 -6.82
N PRO A 268 -21.05 7.30 -7.16
CA PRO A 268 -22.04 6.40 -6.58
C PRO A 268 -21.59 4.96 -6.82
N VAL A 269 -21.84 4.11 -5.83
CA VAL A 269 -21.72 2.64 -5.87
C VAL A 269 -21.83 2.15 -7.32
N SER A 270 -20.76 1.54 -7.83
CA SER A 270 -20.59 1.19 -9.24
C SER A 270 -21.83 0.48 -9.80
N GLN A 271 -22.71 1.22 -10.50
CA GLN A 271 -23.89 0.68 -11.18
C GLN A 271 -23.61 0.37 -12.67
N SER A 272 -22.36 0.45 -13.10
CA SER A 272 -21.95 0.09 -14.46
C SER A 272 -20.62 -0.63 -14.40
N GLY A 273 -20.55 -1.82 -15.02
CA GLY A 273 -19.31 -2.56 -15.15
C GLY A 273 -18.24 -1.71 -15.81
N TYR A 274 -17.14 -1.46 -15.10
CA TYR A 274 -15.97 -0.83 -15.68
C TYR A 274 -15.11 -1.93 -16.33
N MET A 275 -14.78 -1.76 -17.61
CA MET A 275 -13.85 -2.67 -18.28
C MET A 275 -12.42 -2.24 -17.92
N VAL A 276 -11.73 -3.09 -17.17
CA VAL A 276 -10.30 -2.93 -16.90
C VAL A 276 -9.51 -3.61 -18.03
N ARG A 277 -8.84 -2.83 -18.87
CA ARG A 277 -7.81 -3.36 -19.77
C ARG A 277 -6.48 -3.37 -19.05
N GLU A 278 -5.74 -4.46 -19.16
CA GLU A 278 -4.38 -4.54 -18.63
C GLU A 278 -3.51 -3.45 -19.28
N ALA A 279 -2.66 -2.77 -18.49
CA ALA A 279 -1.82 -1.70 -19.00
C ALA A 279 -0.87 -2.24 -20.10
N GLU A 280 -0.81 -1.58 -21.25
CA GLU A 280 0.16 -1.92 -22.31
C GLU A 280 1.59 -1.62 -21.83
N GLY A 281 2.57 -2.46 -22.20
CA GLY A 281 3.96 -2.35 -21.77
C GLY A 281 4.64 -3.70 -21.55
N PRO A 282 5.85 -3.73 -20.98
CA PRO A 282 6.60 -4.96 -20.77
C PRO A 282 5.86 -5.96 -19.87
N LYS A 283 5.93 -7.25 -20.21
CA LYS A 283 5.20 -8.34 -19.53
C LYS A 283 6.08 -9.52 -19.21
N HIS A 284 5.85 -10.11 -18.05
CA HIS A 284 6.38 -11.41 -17.68
C HIS A 284 5.34 -12.50 -17.90
N LEU A 285 5.75 -13.62 -18.51
CA LEU A 285 4.97 -14.85 -18.51
C LEU A 285 5.08 -15.53 -17.14
N TYR A 286 4.04 -16.25 -16.75
CA TYR A 286 4.08 -17.09 -15.55
C TYR A 286 3.22 -18.35 -15.67
N ILE A 287 3.55 -19.31 -14.82
CA ILE A 287 2.72 -20.46 -14.45
C ILE A 287 2.62 -20.45 -12.93
N LEU A 288 1.39 -20.32 -12.41
CA LEU A 288 1.09 -20.54 -11.00
C LEU A 288 0.66 -22.00 -10.81
N ARG A 289 1.05 -22.59 -9.69
CA ARG A 289 0.60 -23.91 -9.25
C ARG A 289 -0.18 -23.77 -7.96
N LEU A 290 -1.31 -24.46 -7.87
CA LEU A 290 -2.05 -24.58 -6.62
C LEU A 290 -1.40 -25.67 -5.77
N HIS A 291 -0.91 -25.29 -4.60
CA HIS A 291 -0.44 -26.21 -3.56
C HIS A 291 -1.61 -26.57 -2.64
N GLY A 292 -1.62 -27.83 -2.22
CA GLY A 292 -2.71 -28.45 -1.46
C GLY A 292 -3.10 -29.80 -2.07
N ASP A 293 -4.13 -30.42 -1.52
CA ASP A 293 -4.66 -31.70 -2.00
C ASP A 293 -5.57 -31.47 -3.22
N ALA A 294 -5.03 -31.69 -4.42
CA ALA A 294 -5.72 -31.41 -5.68
C ALA A 294 -7.02 -32.22 -5.83
N ASP A 295 -7.07 -33.45 -5.31
CA ASP A 295 -8.25 -34.31 -5.34
C ASP A 295 -9.39 -33.66 -4.54
N LYS A 296 -9.07 -33.14 -3.35
CA LYS A 296 -10.03 -32.42 -2.51
C LYS A 296 -10.47 -31.10 -3.13
N PHE A 297 -9.58 -30.39 -3.83
CA PHE A 297 -9.94 -29.13 -4.47
C PHE A 297 -10.92 -29.33 -5.63
N LEU A 298 -10.70 -30.37 -6.43
CA LEU A 298 -11.52 -30.67 -7.61
C LEU A 298 -12.81 -31.43 -7.26
N GLY A 299 -12.83 -32.13 -6.12
CA GLY A 299 -13.91 -33.06 -5.77
C GLY A 299 -13.87 -34.37 -6.57
N TYR A 300 -12.78 -34.63 -7.29
CA TYR A 300 -12.51 -35.85 -8.04
C TYR A 300 -11.00 -36.08 -8.15
N GLU A 301 -10.60 -37.30 -8.51
CA GLU A 301 -9.20 -37.70 -8.57
C GLU A 301 -8.41 -36.88 -9.61
N ALA A 302 -7.32 -36.24 -9.16
CA ALA A 302 -6.36 -35.53 -9.99
C ALA A 302 -5.28 -36.47 -10.56
N SER A 303 -5.22 -37.72 -10.09
CA SER A 303 -4.26 -38.74 -10.52
C SER A 303 -2.81 -38.22 -10.50
N GLY A 304 -2.44 -37.54 -9.41
CA GLY A 304 -1.10 -36.98 -9.21
C GLY A 304 -0.75 -35.76 -10.09
N HIS A 305 -1.68 -35.28 -10.91
CA HIS A 305 -1.51 -34.07 -11.70
C HIS A 305 -1.66 -32.83 -10.83
N SER A 306 -1.08 -31.73 -11.30
CA SER A 306 -1.13 -30.45 -10.60
C SER A 306 -2.10 -29.49 -11.27
N ILE A 307 -2.84 -28.74 -10.46
CA ILE A 307 -3.67 -27.64 -10.93
C ILE A 307 -2.75 -26.45 -11.16
N VAL A 308 -2.72 -25.98 -12.40
CA VAL A 308 -1.91 -24.85 -12.82
C VAL A 308 -2.76 -23.77 -13.47
N LYS A 309 -2.34 -22.52 -13.29
CA LYS A 309 -2.85 -21.36 -14.01
C LYS A 309 -1.73 -20.77 -14.84
N VAL A 310 -1.95 -20.56 -16.12
CA VAL A 310 -0.99 -19.86 -16.98
C VAL A 310 -1.45 -18.44 -17.24
N GLY A 311 -0.50 -17.54 -17.53
CA GLY A 311 -0.83 -16.18 -17.90
C GLY A 311 0.38 -15.28 -18.09
N PHE A 312 0.11 -13.99 -18.22
CA PHE A 312 1.11 -12.94 -18.19
C PHE A 312 0.66 -11.75 -17.35
N SER A 313 1.62 -10.98 -16.85
CA SER A 313 1.38 -9.79 -16.03
C SER A 313 2.61 -8.89 -16.05
N VAL A 314 2.46 -7.64 -15.64
CA VAL A 314 3.62 -6.79 -15.27
C VAL A 314 4.34 -7.41 -14.07
N SER A 315 3.58 -7.85 -13.06
CA SER A 315 4.10 -8.52 -11.87
C SER A 315 3.39 -9.87 -11.68
N PRO A 316 4.07 -11.00 -11.96
CA PRO A 316 3.59 -12.33 -11.62
C PRO A 316 3.30 -12.48 -10.12
N GLN A 317 4.09 -11.83 -9.24
CA GLN A 317 3.90 -11.90 -7.80
C GLN A 317 2.59 -11.23 -7.37
N THR A 318 2.32 -9.99 -7.79
CA THR A 318 1.04 -9.33 -7.49
C THR A 318 -0.16 -10.13 -8.01
N ARG A 319 -0.02 -10.80 -9.16
CA ARG A 319 -1.08 -11.67 -9.69
C ARG A 319 -1.28 -12.92 -8.83
N CYS A 320 -0.19 -13.53 -8.36
CA CYS A 320 -0.23 -14.66 -7.43
C CYS A 320 -0.91 -14.27 -6.12
N ASP A 321 -0.53 -13.12 -5.56
CA ASP A 321 -1.10 -12.58 -4.32
C ASP A 321 -2.59 -12.27 -4.50
N ALA A 322 -3.01 -11.71 -5.64
CA ALA A 322 -4.41 -11.48 -5.95
C ALA A 322 -5.23 -12.78 -6.01
N HIS A 323 -4.66 -13.87 -6.54
CA HIS A 323 -5.31 -15.18 -6.51
C HIS A 323 -5.42 -15.75 -5.09
N ASN A 324 -4.39 -15.57 -4.27
CA ASN A 324 -4.42 -15.98 -2.86
C ASN A 324 -5.39 -15.14 -2.02
N GLY A 325 -5.53 -13.83 -2.32
CA GLY A 325 -6.49 -12.95 -1.65
C GLY A 325 -7.96 -13.30 -1.91
N ALA A 326 -8.24 -14.08 -2.97
CA ALA A 326 -9.58 -14.61 -3.26
C ALA A 326 -9.87 -15.94 -2.54
N LEU A 327 -8.87 -16.57 -1.93
CA LEU A 327 -9.04 -17.79 -1.14
C LEU A 327 -9.25 -17.43 0.34
N PRO A 328 -10.13 -18.14 1.08
CA PRO A 328 -10.11 -18.06 2.53
C PRO A 328 -8.78 -18.60 3.06
N ALA A 329 -8.42 -18.25 4.30
CA ALA A 329 -7.30 -18.88 5.00
C ALA A 329 -7.55 -20.40 5.13
N CYS A 330 -6.96 -21.20 4.23
CA CYS A 330 -7.25 -22.61 4.07
C CYS A 330 -5.98 -23.40 3.69
N ALA A 331 -6.13 -24.69 3.42
CA ALA A 331 -5.02 -25.59 3.06
C ALA A 331 -4.49 -25.40 1.63
N PHE A 332 -5.02 -24.42 0.88
CA PHE A 332 -4.70 -24.18 -0.52
C PHE A 332 -3.98 -22.85 -0.71
N GLU A 333 -2.95 -22.84 -1.55
CA GLU A 333 -2.13 -21.66 -1.80
C GLU A 333 -1.59 -21.69 -3.24
N TRP A 334 -1.78 -20.61 -3.99
CA TRP A 334 -1.11 -20.42 -5.28
C TRP A 334 0.34 -20.02 -5.06
N LYS A 335 1.25 -20.64 -5.81
CA LYS A 335 2.67 -20.28 -5.87
C LYS A 335 3.11 -20.11 -7.31
N ILE A 336 4.10 -19.25 -7.53
CA ILE A 336 4.78 -19.15 -8.81
C ILE A 336 5.62 -20.41 -9.02
N GLU A 337 5.18 -21.28 -9.92
CA GLU A 337 5.95 -22.46 -10.35
C GLU A 337 7.01 -22.04 -11.37
N LYS A 338 6.63 -21.17 -12.31
CA LYS A 338 7.54 -20.58 -13.29
C LYS A 338 7.17 -19.12 -13.54
N SER A 339 8.18 -18.27 -13.72
CA SER A 339 7.99 -16.98 -14.36
C SER A 339 9.28 -16.51 -14.99
N THR A 340 9.17 -15.68 -16.02
CA THR A 340 10.35 -15.06 -16.63
C THR A 340 11.13 -14.22 -15.61
N TYR A 341 10.45 -13.62 -14.62
CA TYR A 341 11.11 -12.87 -13.56
C TYR A 341 11.93 -13.77 -12.62
N VAL A 342 11.34 -14.87 -12.13
CA VAL A 342 12.04 -15.84 -11.27
C VAL A 342 13.22 -16.48 -11.99
N GLU A 343 13.13 -16.68 -13.31
CA GLU A 343 14.23 -17.14 -14.16
C GLU A 343 15.24 -16.05 -14.56
N GLN A 344 15.10 -14.82 -14.04
CA GLN A 344 15.98 -13.68 -14.33
C GLN A 344 16.06 -13.31 -15.83
N ARG A 345 14.97 -13.57 -16.56
CA ARG A 345 14.80 -13.14 -17.95
C ARG A 345 14.22 -11.73 -17.99
N SER A 346 14.60 -10.97 -19.02
CA SER A 346 13.97 -9.67 -19.31
C SER A 346 12.47 -9.86 -19.61
N PRO A 347 11.61 -8.91 -19.23
CA PRO A 347 10.20 -8.95 -19.63
C PRO A 347 10.09 -8.85 -21.15
N PHE A 348 9.04 -9.46 -21.71
CA PHE A 348 8.72 -9.31 -23.12
C PHE A 348 8.28 -7.88 -23.41
N PRO A 349 8.61 -7.31 -24.58
CA PRO A 349 8.43 -5.87 -24.82
C PRO A 349 6.99 -5.37 -24.80
N SER A 350 6.00 -6.24 -25.08
CA SER A 350 4.60 -5.85 -25.21
C SER A 350 3.64 -6.96 -24.79
N SER A 351 2.36 -6.59 -24.62
CA SER A 351 1.28 -7.55 -24.35
C SER A 351 1.16 -8.62 -25.44
N ARG A 352 1.35 -8.25 -26.72
CA ARG A 352 1.28 -9.18 -27.87
C ARG A 352 2.30 -10.32 -27.81
N HIS A 353 3.55 -10.05 -27.43
CA HIS A 353 4.57 -11.08 -27.29
C HIS A 353 4.18 -12.06 -26.17
N ALA A 354 3.74 -11.53 -25.03
CA ALA A 354 3.31 -12.35 -23.90
C ALA A 354 2.02 -13.13 -24.20
N LEU A 355 1.08 -12.54 -24.95
CA LEU A 355 -0.14 -13.22 -25.42
C LEU A 355 0.18 -14.39 -26.35
N ALA A 356 1.19 -14.25 -27.22
CA ALA A 356 1.65 -15.35 -28.07
C ALA A 356 2.21 -16.51 -27.23
N GLY A 357 3.04 -16.21 -26.23
CA GLY A 357 3.55 -17.22 -25.30
C GLY A 357 2.45 -17.88 -24.47
N GLU A 358 1.51 -17.10 -23.94
CA GLU A 358 0.36 -17.62 -23.21
C GLU A 358 -0.54 -18.51 -24.08
N GLY A 359 -0.77 -18.11 -25.33
CA GLY A 359 -1.53 -18.89 -26.31
C GLY A 359 -0.93 -20.28 -26.54
N GLU A 360 0.39 -20.38 -26.68
CA GLU A 360 1.06 -21.67 -26.83
C GLU A 360 1.05 -22.51 -25.54
N MET A 361 1.12 -21.89 -24.35
CA MET A 361 0.89 -22.63 -23.09
C MET A 361 -0.52 -23.21 -23.04
N LYS A 362 -1.54 -22.39 -23.32
CA LYS A 362 -2.95 -22.80 -23.30
C LYS A 362 -3.18 -23.96 -24.27
N LYS A 363 -2.65 -23.85 -25.50
CA LYS A 363 -2.75 -24.89 -26.53
C LYS A 363 -2.08 -26.19 -26.11
N LEU A 364 -0.85 -26.15 -25.61
CA LEU A 364 -0.11 -27.35 -25.22
C LEU A 364 -0.75 -28.02 -24.00
N LEU A 365 -1.15 -27.26 -22.98
CA LEU A 365 -1.80 -27.80 -21.79
C LEU A 365 -3.23 -28.30 -22.04
N ALA A 366 -3.95 -27.73 -23.01
CA ALA A 366 -5.23 -28.28 -23.46
C ALA A 366 -5.07 -29.63 -24.17
N ASN A 367 -3.96 -29.82 -24.90
CA ASN A 367 -3.68 -31.05 -25.63
C ASN A 367 -3.08 -32.17 -24.76
N GLU A 368 -2.16 -31.81 -23.86
CA GLU A 368 -1.38 -32.77 -23.05
C GLU A 368 -1.89 -32.91 -21.60
N GLY A 369 -2.90 -32.12 -21.22
CA GLY A 369 -3.53 -32.14 -19.90
C GLY A 369 -5.05 -32.06 -20.02
N LYS A 370 -5.71 -31.64 -18.95
CA LYS A 370 -7.16 -31.42 -18.91
C LYS A 370 -7.43 -29.95 -18.61
N SER A 371 -8.15 -29.27 -19.50
CA SER A 371 -8.64 -27.91 -19.20
C SER A 371 -9.64 -27.94 -18.05
N LEU A 372 -9.50 -27.00 -17.13
CA LEU A 372 -10.44 -26.74 -16.03
C LEU A 372 -11.28 -25.48 -16.30
N GLY A 373 -11.23 -24.96 -17.53
CA GLY A 373 -11.88 -23.71 -17.94
C GLY A 373 -10.96 -22.49 -17.88
N GLY A 374 -11.14 -21.57 -18.83
CA GLY A 374 -10.35 -20.35 -18.94
C GLY A 374 -8.85 -20.62 -19.08
N GLU A 375 -8.08 -20.21 -18.08
CA GLU A 375 -6.62 -20.28 -18.06
C GLU A 375 -6.09 -21.34 -17.07
N PHE A 376 -6.97 -22.24 -16.62
CA PHE A 376 -6.68 -23.27 -15.61
C PHE A 376 -6.61 -24.65 -16.25
N PHE A 377 -5.63 -25.44 -15.82
CA PHE A 377 -5.35 -26.76 -16.38
C PHE A 377 -4.94 -27.72 -15.26
N LEU A 378 -5.27 -28.98 -15.45
CA LEU A 378 -4.74 -30.11 -14.69
C LEU A 378 -3.69 -30.79 -15.56
N ALA A 379 -2.43 -30.77 -15.12
CA ALA A 379 -1.31 -31.22 -15.94
C ALA A 379 -0.19 -31.87 -15.12
N GLU A 380 0.56 -32.80 -15.75
CA GLU A 380 1.80 -33.33 -15.19
C GLU A 380 2.93 -32.30 -15.26
N THR A 381 3.91 -32.41 -14.36
CA THR A 381 5.11 -31.54 -14.37
C THR A 381 5.80 -31.50 -15.73
N LYS A 382 5.88 -32.64 -16.43
CA LYS A 382 6.50 -32.70 -17.77
C LYS A 382 5.75 -31.86 -18.81
N SER A 383 4.41 -31.89 -18.78
CA SER A 383 3.58 -31.09 -19.68
C SER A 383 3.70 -29.60 -19.33
N VAL A 384 3.78 -29.25 -18.04
CA VAL A 384 4.04 -27.87 -17.58
C VAL A 384 5.41 -27.35 -18.06
N ASP A 385 6.46 -28.17 -17.97
CA ASP A 385 7.80 -27.82 -18.45
C ASP A 385 7.85 -27.63 -19.98
N ARG A 386 7.15 -28.48 -20.74
CA ARG A 386 7.05 -28.34 -22.19
C ARG A 386 6.24 -27.11 -22.57
N ALA A 387 5.10 -26.87 -21.92
CA ALA A 387 4.29 -25.68 -22.10
C ALA A 387 5.13 -24.42 -21.90
N TRP A 388 5.91 -24.36 -20.83
CA TRP A 388 6.77 -23.23 -20.54
C TRP A 388 7.82 -22.97 -21.62
N LYS A 389 8.54 -24.02 -22.05
CA LYS A 389 9.54 -23.90 -23.12
C LYS A 389 8.91 -23.42 -24.43
N ALA A 390 7.76 -23.97 -24.79
CA ALA A 390 7.02 -23.55 -25.98
C ALA A 390 6.57 -22.08 -25.88
N ALA A 391 6.12 -21.65 -24.70
CA ALA A 391 5.71 -20.27 -24.42
C ALA A 391 6.83 -19.26 -24.68
N ILE A 392 8.02 -19.55 -24.15
CA ILE A 392 9.20 -18.70 -24.30
C ILE A 392 9.57 -18.59 -25.78
N VAL A 393 9.67 -19.70 -26.49
CA VAL A 393 9.99 -19.71 -27.93
C VAL A 393 8.95 -18.93 -28.74
N ALA A 394 7.67 -19.07 -28.42
CA ALA A 394 6.60 -18.38 -29.12
C ALA A 394 6.60 -16.86 -28.87
N ALA A 395 6.85 -16.45 -27.62
CA ALA A 395 6.93 -15.05 -27.25
C ALA A 395 8.19 -14.37 -27.82
N GLU A 396 9.33 -15.05 -27.85
CA GLU A 396 10.58 -14.55 -28.44
C GLU A 396 10.51 -14.43 -29.97
N ASN A 397 9.79 -15.33 -30.64
CA ASN A 397 9.65 -15.34 -32.10
C ASN A 397 8.45 -14.56 -32.62
N TRP A 398 7.69 -13.90 -31.74
CA TRP A 398 6.54 -13.11 -32.15
C TRP A 398 6.98 -11.96 -33.06
N LYS A 399 6.44 -11.91 -34.29
CA LYS A 399 6.69 -10.83 -35.25
C LYS A 399 5.49 -9.88 -35.26
N SER A 400 5.79 -8.59 -35.09
CA SER A 400 4.84 -7.49 -34.97
C SER A 400 3.92 -7.31 -36.17
#